data_AF-A0A1W9WRS0-F1
#
_entry.id   AF-A0A1W9WRS0-F1
#
_cell.length_a   1.000
_cell.length_b   1.000
_cell.length_c   1.000
_cell.angle_alpha   90.00
_cell.angle_beta   90.00
_cell.angle_gamma   90.00
#
_symmetry.space_group_name_H-M   'P 1'
#
loop_
_entity.id
_entity.type
_entity.pdbx_description
1 polymer ?
#
loop_
_entity_poly.entity_id
_entity_poly.type
_entity_poly.pdbx_seq_one_letter_code
_entity_poly.pdbx_strand_id
1 'polypeptide(L)'
;GQPKGAGLIVAAHDALAADWIASKLMGIHPEKIAHLRLLAKRKSFDPDTIQCLPRDFNKMITPFLSPPENVSFRYPGVNVIDQESCSACQNTLYVFLEKYHHRLKPFLDKYGTLNLALGKGVKEFPKETILIGNCCGNLKKTAEGNLVVGCPPTDGQIWDKVQEKQKNKEHPTQGILESKTDSGY
;
A
#
# COMPACT_ATOMS: atom_id res chain seq x y z
N GLY A 1 0.59 -2.63 -12.78
CA GLY A 1 -0.04 -3.42 -13.87
C GLY A 1 0.70 -3.14 -15.16
N GLN A 2 0.49 -3.93 -16.21
CA GLN A 2 1.02 -3.57 -17.54
C GLN A 2 0.09 -2.54 -18.19
N PRO A 3 0.60 -1.43 -18.75
CA PRO A 3 -0.21 -0.46 -19.48
C PRO A 3 -0.98 -1.16 -20.61
N LYS A 4 -2.30 -1.02 -20.61
CA LYS A 4 -3.17 -1.55 -21.66
C LYS A 4 -3.64 -0.39 -22.52
N GLY A 5 -3.20 -0.36 -23.79
CA GLY A 5 -3.66 0.64 -24.75
C GLY A 5 -5.11 0.36 -25.15
N ALA A 6 -6.07 0.96 -24.44
CA ALA A 6 -7.49 0.76 -24.74
C ALA A 6 -7.93 1.49 -26.02
N GLY A 7 -7.20 2.53 -26.46
CA GLY A 7 -7.56 3.32 -27.64
C GLY A 7 -8.85 4.12 -27.48
N LEU A 8 -9.27 4.40 -26.25
CA LEU A 8 -10.52 5.08 -25.91
C LEU A 8 -10.24 6.39 -25.18
N ILE A 9 -11.08 7.40 -25.45
CA ILE A 9 -11.15 8.64 -24.68
C ILE A 9 -12.56 8.71 -24.09
N VAL A 10 -12.64 8.94 -22.78
CA VAL A 10 -13.89 9.21 -22.07
C VAL A 10 -13.91 10.67 -21.69
N ALA A 11 -14.96 11.38 -22.09
CA ALA A 11 -15.17 12.78 -21.75
C ALA A 11 -16.61 12.99 -21.28
N ALA A 12 -16.79 13.81 -20.24
CA ALA A 12 -18.10 14.18 -19.73
C ALA A 12 -18.02 15.56 -19.04
N HIS A 13 -19.18 16.20 -18.87
CA HIS A 13 -19.29 17.42 -18.06
C HIS A 13 -19.18 17.14 -16.56
N ASP A 14 -19.58 15.95 -16.12
CA ASP A 14 -19.40 15.49 -14.73
C ASP A 14 -18.24 14.50 -14.65
N ALA A 15 -17.21 14.86 -13.88
CA ALA A 15 -16.05 14.01 -13.63
C ALA A 15 -16.43 12.67 -13.00
N LEU A 16 -17.44 12.63 -12.12
CA LEU A 16 -17.89 11.38 -11.51
C LEU A 16 -18.52 10.46 -12.56
N ALA A 17 -19.29 10.99 -13.51
CA ALA A 17 -19.86 10.21 -14.60
C ALA A 17 -18.77 9.69 -15.56
N ALA A 18 -17.76 10.52 -15.87
CA ALA A 18 -16.61 10.10 -16.66
C ALA A 18 -15.88 8.91 -16.01
N ASP A 19 -15.52 9.03 -14.73
CA ASP A 19 -14.82 7.97 -13.99
C ASP A 19 -15.67 6.71 -13.83
N TRP A 20 -16.99 6.86 -13.67
CA TRP A 20 -17.92 5.73 -13.58
C TRP A 20 -17.94 4.91 -14.87
N ILE A 21 -18.06 5.57 -16.02
CA ILE A 21 -18.06 4.92 -17.34
C ILE A 21 -16.67 4.37 -17.67
N ALA A 22 -15.60 5.12 -17.40
CA ALA A 22 -14.23 4.65 -17.60
C ALA A 22 -13.96 3.37 -16.81
N SER A 23 -14.42 3.30 -15.56
CA SER A 23 -14.30 2.10 -14.71
C SER A 23 -15.03 0.90 -15.33
N LYS A 24 -16.27 1.08 -15.80
CA LYS A 24 -17.02 0.03 -16.53
C LYS A 24 -16.27 -0.43 -17.78
N LEU A 25 -15.73 0.49 -18.58
CA LEU A 25 -14.94 0.17 -19.78
C LEU A 25 -13.67 -0.61 -19.45
N MET A 26 -13.05 -0.36 -18.29
CA MET A 26 -11.92 -1.14 -17.76
C MET A 26 -12.34 -2.50 -17.19
N GLY A 27 -13.63 -2.86 -17.20
CA GLY A 27 -14.15 -4.08 -16.60
C GLY A 27 -14.16 -4.06 -15.07
N ILE A 28 -14.11 -2.87 -14.45
CA ILE A 28 -14.10 -2.68 -13.01
C ILE A 28 -15.47 -2.16 -12.57
N HIS A 29 -16.08 -2.83 -11.59
CA HIS A 29 -17.32 -2.35 -10.98
C HIS A 29 -17.08 -1.02 -10.23
N PRO A 30 -17.66 0.10 -10.65
CA PRO A 30 -17.38 1.42 -10.06
C PRO A 30 -17.69 1.49 -8.55
N GLU A 31 -18.66 0.71 -8.09
CA GLU A 31 -19.08 0.62 -6.69
C GLU A 31 -18.02 -0.03 -5.80
N LYS A 32 -17.10 -0.81 -6.39
CA LYS A 32 -15.95 -1.39 -5.67
C LYS A 32 -14.81 -0.37 -5.50
N ILE A 33 -14.83 0.74 -6.24
CA ILE A 33 -13.83 1.80 -6.12
C ILE A 33 -14.23 2.73 -4.99
N ALA A 34 -13.47 2.70 -3.89
CA ALA A 34 -13.83 3.36 -2.64
C ALA A 34 -14.19 4.85 -2.80
N HIS A 35 -13.38 5.61 -3.53
CA HIS A 35 -13.63 7.05 -3.71
C HIS A 35 -14.84 7.33 -4.60
N LEU A 36 -15.07 6.57 -5.67
CA LEU A 36 -16.27 6.72 -6.51
C LEU A 36 -17.55 6.39 -5.73
N ARG A 37 -17.55 5.30 -4.96
CA ARG A 37 -18.66 4.93 -4.08
C ARG A 37 -18.97 6.02 -3.05
N LEU A 38 -17.94 6.55 -2.38
CA LEU A 38 -18.12 7.61 -1.38
C LEU A 38 -18.62 8.92 -2.00
N LEU A 39 -18.10 9.29 -3.18
CA LEU A 39 -18.54 10.48 -3.91
C LEU A 39 -19.98 10.32 -4.40
N ALA A 40 -20.36 9.16 -4.94
CA ALA A 40 -21.72 8.90 -5.39
C ALA A 40 -22.72 9.01 -4.24
N LYS A 41 -22.41 8.44 -3.08
CA LYS A 41 -23.23 8.59 -1.87
C LYS A 41 -23.34 10.05 -1.43
N ARG A 42 -22.23 10.80 -1.43
CA ARG A 42 -22.21 12.21 -0.99
C ARG A 42 -22.99 13.13 -1.92
N LYS A 43 -22.98 12.85 -3.23
CA LYS A 43 -23.66 13.64 -4.25
C LYS A 43 -25.09 13.15 -4.57
N SER A 44 -25.57 12.10 -3.91
CA SER A 44 -26.80 11.39 -4.31
C SER A 44 -26.81 11.06 -5.81
N PHE A 45 -25.64 10.66 -6.32
CA PHE A 45 -25.44 10.35 -7.73
C PHE A 45 -26.17 9.06 -8.08
N ASP A 46 -27.04 9.13 -9.08
CA ASP A 46 -27.74 7.98 -9.65
C ASP A 46 -27.05 7.55 -10.95
N PRO A 47 -26.33 6.41 -10.96
CA PRO A 47 -25.63 5.93 -12.14
C PRO A 47 -26.53 5.62 -13.33
N ASP A 48 -27.81 5.35 -13.10
CA ASP A 48 -28.76 5.00 -14.17
C ASP A 48 -29.17 6.23 -15.00
N THR A 49 -28.89 7.43 -14.49
CA THR A 49 -29.12 8.70 -15.21
C THR A 49 -28.01 9.04 -16.21
N ILE A 50 -26.88 8.32 -16.21
CA ILE A 50 -25.74 8.60 -17.09
C ILE A 50 -26.11 8.30 -18.55
N GLN A 51 -26.14 9.33 -19.38
CA GLN A 51 -26.28 9.18 -20.83
C GLN A 51 -24.88 9.12 -21.47
N CYS A 52 -24.50 7.92 -21.93
CA CYS A 52 -23.23 7.70 -22.61
C CYS A 52 -23.44 7.53 -24.12
N LEU A 53 -22.56 8.12 -24.92
CA LEU A 53 -22.49 7.93 -26.37
C LEU A 53 -21.15 7.28 -26.74
N PRO A 54 -21.15 6.27 -27.63
CA PRO A 54 -22.33 5.62 -28.20
C PRO A 54 -23.12 4.82 -27.14
N ARG A 55 -24.43 4.65 -27.34
CA ARG A 55 -25.32 4.00 -26.35
C ARG A 55 -24.92 2.55 -26.06
N ASP A 56 -24.26 1.89 -27.00
CA ASP A 56 -23.76 0.53 -26.90
C ASP A 56 -22.30 0.45 -26.48
N PHE A 57 -21.81 1.43 -25.69
CA PHE A 57 -20.43 1.48 -25.19
C PHE A 57 -19.96 0.20 -24.49
N ASN A 58 -20.88 -0.63 -23.99
CA ASN A 58 -20.56 -1.93 -23.40
C ASN A 58 -19.77 -2.84 -24.36
N LYS A 59 -19.91 -2.68 -25.68
CA LYS A 59 -19.11 -3.41 -26.69
C LYS A 59 -17.63 -3.01 -26.71
N MET A 60 -17.30 -1.85 -26.12
CA MET A 60 -15.94 -1.33 -26.04
C MET A 60 -15.23 -1.71 -24.73
N ILE A 61 -15.90 -2.48 -23.85
CA ILE A 61 -15.29 -2.95 -22.61
C ILE A 61 -14.03 -3.74 -22.94
N THR A 62 -12.92 -3.29 -22.38
CA THR A 62 -11.60 -3.83 -22.59
C THR A 62 -11.01 -4.12 -21.21
N PRO A 63 -11.28 -5.29 -20.60
CA PRO A 63 -10.99 -5.52 -19.19
C PRO A 63 -9.51 -5.36 -18.84
N PHE A 64 -9.22 -4.64 -17.76
CA PHE A 64 -7.86 -4.45 -17.26
C PHE A 64 -7.51 -5.62 -16.34
N LEU A 65 -6.23 -5.97 -16.29
CA LEU A 65 -5.77 -6.94 -15.31
C LEU A 65 -5.95 -6.37 -13.91
N SER A 66 -6.77 -7.04 -13.10
CA SER A 66 -6.87 -6.72 -11.68
C SER A 66 -5.50 -6.93 -11.01
N PRO A 67 -5.16 -6.12 -10.00
CA PRO A 67 -4.03 -6.45 -9.14
C PRO A 67 -4.29 -7.82 -8.49
N PRO A 68 -3.25 -8.63 -8.27
CA PRO A 68 -3.41 -9.93 -7.60
C PRO A 68 -4.04 -9.72 -6.20
N GLU A 69 -4.96 -10.60 -5.82
CA GLU A 69 -5.73 -10.51 -4.57
C GLU A 69 -4.85 -10.54 -3.31
N ASN A 70 -3.66 -11.13 -3.39
CA ASN A 70 -2.68 -11.15 -2.31
C ASN A 70 -1.29 -10.73 -2.80
N VAL A 71 -0.79 -9.62 -2.26
CA VAL A 71 0.59 -9.14 -2.46
C VAL A 71 1.59 -10.23 -2.04
N SER A 72 1.27 -11.00 -0.99
CA SER A 72 2.09 -12.09 -0.44
C SER A 72 2.34 -13.23 -1.43
N PHE A 73 1.40 -13.51 -2.35
CA PHE A 73 1.59 -14.53 -3.40
C PHE A 73 2.66 -14.11 -4.42
N ARG A 74 2.85 -12.80 -4.60
CA ARG A 74 3.82 -12.25 -5.55
C ARG A 74 5.22 -12.10 -4.97
N TYR A 75 5.33 -12.01 -3.65
CA TYR A 75 6.57 -11.72 -2.94
C TYR A 75 6.78 -12.71 -1.80
N PRO A 76 7.26 -13.94 -2.10
CA PRO A 76 7.55 -14.95 -1.08
C PRO A 76 8.44 -14.39 0.03
N GLY A 77 8.14 -14.75 1.28
CA GLY A 77 8.84 -14.25 2.46
C GLY A 77 8.46 -12.84 2.87
N VAL A 78 7.48 -12.19 2.23
CA VAL A 78 6.96 -10.89 2.66
C VAL A 78 5.52 -11.04 3.16
N ASN A 79 5.27 -10.56 4.38
CA ASN A 79 3.95 -10.47 4.97
C ASN A 79 3.52 -9.00 5.07
N VAL A 80 2.37 -8.66 4.49
CA VAL A 80 1.84 -7.29 4.46
C VAL A 80 0.54 -7.22 5.27
N ILE A 81 0.54 -6.40 6.31
CA ILE A 81 -0.63 -6.09 7.15
C ILE A 81 -1.20 -4.75 6.70
N ASP A 82 -2.26 -4.78 5.90
CA ASP A 82 -2.91 -3.59 5.36
C ASP A 82 -4.29 -3.40 5.98
N GLN A 83 -4.44 -2.38 6.84
CA GLN A 83 -5.70 -2.05 7.50
C GLN A 83 -6.00 -0.56 7.42
N GLU A 84 -7.01 -0.19 6.62
CA GLU A 84 -7.42 1.20 6.39
C GLU A 84 -6.27 2.09 5.90
N SER A 85 -5.41 1.57 5.02
CA SER A 85 -4.40 2.37 4.35
C SER A 85 -5.00 3.18 3.19
N CYS A 86 -4.29 4.24 2.79
CA CYS A 86 -4.63 4.98 1.57
C CYS A 86 -3.93 4.35 0.36
N SER A 87 -4.52 4.55 -0.82
CA SER A 87 -4.00 4.03 -2.09
C SER A 87 -2.56 4.48 -2.39
N ALA A 88 -2.16 5.66 -1.91
CA ALA A 88 -0.81 6.18 -2.11
C ALA A 88 0.25 5.32 -1.38
N CYS A 89 0.02 4.98 -0.10
CA CYS A 89 0.94 4.10 0.65
C CYS A 89 0.97 2.68 0.07
N GLN A 90 -0.20 2.15 -0.35
CA GLN A 90 -0.27 0.85 -1.02
C GLN A 90 0.57 0.83 -2.31
N ASN A 91 0.46 1.88 -3.12
CA ASN A 91 1.21 1.98 -4.37
C ASN A 91 2.72 2.10 -4.11
N THR A 92 3.16 2.94 -3.17
CA THR A 92 4.58 3.00 -2.80
C THR A 92 5.10 1.64 -2.34
N LEU A 93 4.35 0.95 -1.48
CA LEU A 93 4.74 -0.38 -1.02
C LEU A 93 4.87 -1.37 -2.18
N TYR A 94 3.93 -1.34 -3.13
CA TYR A 94 3.98 -2.18 -4.31
C TYR A 94 5.22 -1.88 -5.18
N VAL A 95 5.52 -0.61 -5.44
CA VAL A 95 6.72 -0.18 -6.19
C VAL A 95 8.01 -0.59 -5.47
N PHE A 96 8.05 -0.45 -4.14
CA PHE A 96 9.16 -0.92 -3.31
C PHE A 96 9.38 -2.43 -3.48
N LEU A 97 8.33 -3.24 -3.39
CA LEU A 97 8.45 -4.69 -3.52
C LEU A 97 8.88 -5.10 -4.94
N GLU A 98 8.29 -4.50 -5.97
CA GLU A 98 8.66 -4.75 -7.37
C GLU A 98 10.14 -4.43 -7.62
N LYS A 99 10.64 -3.34 -7.04
CA LYS A 99 12.01 -2.88 -7.23
C LYS A 99 13.04 -3.65 -6.40
N TYR A 100 12.73 -4.00 -5.16
CA TYR A 100 13.74 -4.47 -4.20
C TYR A 100 13.57 -5.93 -3.75
N HIS A 101 12.48 -6.62 -4.06
CA HIS A 101 12.25 -7.99 -3.56
C HIS A 101 13.37 -8.96 -3.93
N HIS A 102 13.93 -8.89 -5.15
CA HIS A 102 15.08 -9.70 -5.55
C HIS A 102 16.31 -9.50 -4.65
N ARG A 103 16.50 -8.30 -4.10
CA ARG A 103 17.59 -7.96 -3.16
C ARG A 103 17.26 -8.37 -1.73
N LEU A 104 15.97 -8.53 -1.40
CA LEU A 104 15.54 -9.05 -0.11
C LEU A 104 15.80 -10.55 0.00
N LYS A 105 15.83 -11.30 -1.10
CA LYS A 105 15.89 -12.76 -1.09
C LYS A 105 16.99 -13.34 -0.17
N PRO A 106 18.27 -12.90 -0.22
CA PRO A 106 19.30 -13.44 0.69
C PRO A 106 18.98 -13.21 2.18
N PHE A 107 18.41 -12.04 2.49
CA PHE A 107 17.97 -11.73 3.85
C PHE A 107 16.77 -12.58 4.27
N LEU A 108 15.80 -12.78 3.37
CA LEU A 108 14.62 -13.60 3.63
C LEU A 108 14.99 -15.07 3.84
N ASP A 109 15.92 -15.59 3.03
CA ASP A 109 16.43 -16.95 3.15
C ASP A 109 17.14 -17.18 4.51
N LYS A 110 17.84 -16.15 5.03
CA LYS A 110 18.61 -16.24 6.29
C LYS A 110 17.79 -15.94 7.54
N TYR A 111 16.89 -14.96 7.47
CA TYR A 111 16.21 -14.39 8.65
C TYR A 111 14.68 -14.58 8.64
N GLY A 112 14.16 -15.25 7.62
CA GLY A 112 12.74 -15.55 7.46
C GLY A 112 11.94 -14.36 6.94
N THR A 113 10.71 -14.25 7.41
CA THR A 113 9.71 -13.32 6.85
C THR A 113 9.98 -11.85 7.17
N LEU A 114 9.84 -10.98 6.18
CA LEU A 114 9.76 -9.53 6.36
C LEU A 114 8.30 -9.12 6.61
N ASN A 115 8.01 -8.63 7.81
CA ASN A 115 6.70 -8.08 8.16
C ASN A 115 6.64 -6.58 7.89
N LEU A 116 5.65 -6.15 7.12
CA LEU A 116 5.36 -4.76 6.78
C LEU A 116 3.91 -4.44 7.18
N ALA A 117 3.65 -3.28 7.75
CA ALA A 117 2.29 -2.85 8.08
C ALA A 117 2.02 -1.41 7.63
N LEU A 118 0.79 -1.15 7.15
CA LEU A 118 0.36 0.17 6.71
C LEU A 118 -1.12 0.42 7.03
N GLY A 119 -1.42 1.69 7.27
CA GLY A 119 -2.78 2.16 7.52
C GLY A 119 -3.09 2.41 9.00
N LYS A 120 -4.14 3.19 9.23
CA LYS A 120 -4.54 3.65 10.57
C LYS A 120 -5.30 2.60 11.38
N GLY A 121 -5.81 1.56 10.70
CA GLY A 121 -6.60 0.49 11.30
C GLY A 121 -5.73 -0.57 11.98
N VAL A 122 -4.42 -0.58 11.71
CA VAL A 122 -3.47 -1.57 12.26
C VAL A 122 -3.47 -1.49 13.78
N LYS A 123 -3.77 -2.61 14.44
CA LYS A 123 -3.76 -2.74 15.91
C LYS A 123 -2.72 -3.73 16.41
N GLU A 124 -2.59 -4.85 15.72
CA GLU A 124 -1.71 -5.96 16.10
C GLU A 124 -0.78 -6.29 14.94
N PHE A 125 0.48 -6.58 15.26
CA PHE A 125 1.50 -6.92 14.30
C PHE A 125 2.64 -7.69 15.00
N PRO A 126 3.37 -8.56 14.28
CA PRO A 126 4.54 -9.24 14.83
C PRO A 126 5.60 -8.25 15.34
N LYS A 127 6.40 -8.67 16.32
CA LYS A 127 7.59 -7.92 16.73
C LYS A 127 8.48 -7.68 15.51
N GLU A 128 9.19 -6.55 15.50
CA GLU A 128 10.06 -6.11 14.40
C GLU A 128 9.31 -5.70 13.11
N THR A 129 7.98 -5.60 13.10
CA THR A 129 7.26 -5.15 11.89
C THR A 129 7.65 -3.72 11.52
N ILE A 130 7.98 -3.50 10.23
CA ILE A 130 8.23 -2.15 9.71
C ILE A 130 6.88 -1.49 9.45
N LEU A 131 6.63 -0.36 10.11
CA LEU A 131 5.41 0.41 9.95
C LEU A 131 5.62 1.48 8.88
N ILE A 132 4.68 1.60 7.94
CA ILE A 132 4.83 2.44 6.76
C ILE A 132 3.80 3.57 6.78
N GLY A 133 4.31 4.79 6.88
CA GLY A 133 3.55 6.02 6.73
C GLY A 133 2.98 6.58 8.02
N ASN A 134 2.60 7.86 7.95
CA ASN A 134 2.16 8.66 9.10
C ASN A 134 0.88 8.12 9.76
N CYS A 135 0.05 7.39 9.01
CA CYS A 135 -1.16 6.75 9.54
C CYS A 135 -0.84 5.69 10.61
N CYS A 136 0.35 5.07 10.58
CA CYS A 136 0.83 4.19 11.64
C CYS A 136 1.50 4.95 12.80
N GLY A 137 1.58 6.29 12.73
CA GLY A 137 2.29 7.13 13.69
C GLY A 137 1.76 7.06 15.13
N ASN A 138 0.50 6.68 15.33
CA ASN A 138 -0.05 6.47 16.68
C ASN A 138 0.54 5.21 17.37
N LEU A 139 1.16 4.32 16.60
CA LEU A 139 1.82 3.10 17.08
C LEU A 139 3.33 3.31 17.32
N LYS A 140 3.84 4.56 17.24
CA LYS A 140 5.27 4.89 17.39
C LYS A 140 5.91 4.30 18.65
N LYS A 141 5.18 4.27 19.77
CA LYS A 141 5.67 3.75 21.05
C LYS A 141 5.85 2.22 21.05
N THR A 142 5.05 1.50 20.26
CA THR A 142 5.14 0.04 20.13
C THR A 142 6.03 -0.42 18.97
N ALA A 143 6.46 0.52 18.11
CA ALA A 143 7.25 0.22 16.93
C ALA A 143 8.78 0.17 17.14
N GLU A 144 9.30 0.59 18.31
CA GLU A 144 10.74 0.55 18.65
C GLU A 144 11.68 1.06 17.52
N GLY A 145 11.34 2.17 16.86
CA GLY A 145 12.17 2.74 15.77
C GLY A 145 11.94 2.14 14.37
N ASN A 146 10.99 1.21 14.22
CA ASN A 146 10.64 0.58 12.95
C ASN A 146 9.61 1.36 12.10
N LEU A 147 9.31 2.62 12.45
CA LEU A 147 8.41 3.47 11.66
C LEU A 147 9.16 4.20 10.54
N VAL A 148 8.63 4.08 9.33
CA VAL A 148 9.01 4.89 8.16
C VAL A 148 8.01 6.03 8.02
N VAL A 149 8.45 7.25 8.32
CA VAL A 149 7.62 8.47 8.29
C VAL A 149 7.41 8.95 6.85
N GLY A 150 6.17 9.33 6.50
CA GLY A 150 5.79 9.86 5.18
C GLY A 150 4.30 9.72 4.86
N CYS A 151 3.80 10.43 3.84
CA CYS A 151 2.39 10.36 3.40
C CYS A 151 2.23 10.49 1.85
N PRO A 152 2.58 9.45 1.07
CA PRO A 152 3.28 8.24 1.51
C PRO A 152 4.79 8.48 1.67
N PRO A 153 5.51 7.65 2.43
CA PRO A 153 6.97 7.60 2.32
C PRO A 153 7.38 7.18 0.91
N THR A 154 8.64 7.38 0.52
CA THR A 154 9.18 6.91 -0.75
C THR A 154 9.63 5.44 -0.65
N ASP A 155 9.77 4.76 -1.79
CA ASP A 155 10.31 3.40 -1.86
C ASP A 155 11.75 3.32 -1.31
N GLY A 156 12.55 4.36 -1.54
CA GLY A 156 13.90 4.51 -0.99
C GLY A 156 13.92 4.56 0.55
N GLN A 157 13.02 5.34 1.15
CA GLN A 157 12.93 5.42 2.62
C GLN A 157 12.54 4.08 3.27
N ILE A 158 11.65 3.34 2.60
CA ILE A 158 11.29 1.97 3.05
C ILE A 158 12.52 1.06 2.94
N TRP A 159 13.28 1.14 1.84
CA TRP A 159 14.49 0.36 1.64
C TRP A 159 15.57 0.67 2.67
N ASP A 160 15.83 1.94 2.97
CA ASP A 160 16.83 2.35 3.96
C ASP A 160 16.51 1.75 5.34
N LYS A 161 15.24 1.76 5.75
CA LYS A 161 14.80 1.16 7.01
C LYS A 161 14.97 -0.36 7.02
N VAL A 162 14.69 -1.03 5.90
CA VAL A 162 15.00 -2.47 5.77
C VAL A 162 16.50 -2.69 5.94
N GLN A 163 17.36 -1.94 5.24
CA GLN A 163 18.81 -2.08 5.31
C GLN A 163 19.37 -1.87 6.72
N GLU A 164 18.88 -0.86 7.43
CA GLU A 164 19.20 -0.62 8.85
C GLU A 164 18.91 -1.86 9.68
N LYS A 165 17.73 -2.46 9.49
CA LYS A 165 17.33 -3.68 10.19
C LYS A 165 18.18 -4.90 9.81
N GLN A 166 18.60 -5.02 8.55
CA GLN A 166 19.53 -6.08 8.13
C GLN A 166 20.85 -5.97 8.88
N LYS A 167 21.42 -4.75 8.95
CA LYS A 167 22.67 -4.49 9.68
C LYS A 167 22.54 -4.79 11.18
N ASN A 168 21.45 -4.37 11.82
CA ASN A 168 21.22 -4.63 13.25
C ASN A 168 21.09 -6.13 13.56
N LYS A 169 20.56 -6.94 12.62
CA LYS A 169 20.51 -8.40 12.76
C LYS A 169 21.84 -9.10 12.48
N GLU A 170 22.71 -8.52 11.67
CA GLU A 170 24.05 -9.05 11.39
C GLU A 170 25.06 -8.68 12.47
N HIS A 171 24.91 -7.49 13.06
CA HIS A 171 25.79 -6.95 14.10
C HIS A 171 24.93 -6.32 15.21
N PRO A 172 24.37 -7.13 16.13
CA PRO A 172 23.61 -6.58 17.25
C PRO A 172 24.57 -5.80 18.14
N THR A 173 24.57 -4.47 18.02
CA THR A 173 25.29 -3.60 18.95
C THR A 173 24.83 -3.92 20.36
N GLN A 174 25.76 -4.36 21.21
CA GLN A 174 25.52 -4.55 22.65
C GLN A 174 24.94 -3.26 23.21
N GLY A 175 23.71 -3.36 23.75
CA GLY A 175 23.09 -2.26 24.46
C GLY A 175 24.02 -1.79 25.57
N ILE A 176 24.32 -0.49 25.56
CA ILE A 176 25.02 0.17 26.67
C ILE A 176 24.09 0.07 27.88
N LEU A 177 24.34 -0.93 28.73
CA LEU A 177 23.94 -0.93 30.13
C LEU A 177 24.82 0.10 30.82
N GLU A 178 24.41 1.37 30.81
CA GLU A 178 24.82 2.28 31.87
C GLU A 178 23.95 1.96 33.09
N SER A 179 24.35 0.91 33.82
CA SER A 179 24.03 0.79 35.23
C SER A 179 24.71 1.95 35.94
N LYS A 180 23.95 3.02 36.21
CA LYS A 180 24.34 3.97 37.25
C LYS A 180 24.28 3.25 38.59
N THR A 181 25.43 2.73 38.99
CA THR A 181 25.78 2.60 40.40
C THR A 181 25.89 4.01 40.97
N ASP A 182 24.92 4.42 41.78
CA ASP A 182 25.18 5.45 42.79
C ASP A 182 24.93 4.82 44.16
N SER A 183 26.04 4.34 44.71
CA SER A 183 26.23 4.06 46.12
C SER A 183 26.46 5.38 46.87
N GLY A 184 25.55 5.69 47.79
CA GLY A 184 25.72 6.38 49.08
C GLY A 184 26.69 7.55 49.23
N TYR A 185 26.14 8.69 49.69
CA TYR A 185 26.46 9.30 50.98
C TYR A 185 25.24 10.07 51.50
#